data_AF-A0AAW5B9P1-F1
#
_entry.id   AF-A0AAW5B9P1-F1
#
_cell.length_a   1.000
_cell.length_b   1.000
_cell.length_c   1.000
_cell.angle_alpha   90.00
_cell.angle_beta   90.00
_cell.angle_gamma   90.00
#
_symmetry.space_group_name_H-M   'P 1'
#
loop_
_entity.id
_entity.type
_entity.pdbx_description
1 polymer ?
#
loop_
_entity_poly.entity_id
_entity_poly.type
_entity_poly.pdbx_seq_one_letter_code
_entity_poly.pdbx_strand_id
1 'polypeptide(L)'
;MMEYGLDDRGKEVQAKFWGTEEQRKRWLKVKYIKAPLFLRPFINFNIRYILKGGFLDGKEGFIWHFLQGFWYRFLVDAKIYEIKKRFGWNDKRIKAFIKETYLDK
;
A
#
# COMPACT_ATOMS: atom_id res chain seq x y z
N MET A 1 -8.64 0.70 -4.65
CA MET A 1 -9.76 -0.23 -4.38
C MET A 1 -10.26 -0.13 -2.95
N MET A 2 -9.52 -0.59 -1.93
CA MET A 2 -9.96 -0.50 -0.51
C MET A 2 -10.14 0.93 0.02
N GLU A 3 -9.24 1.87 -0.29
CA GLU A 3 -9.40 3.29 0.13
C GLU A 3 -10.69 3.91 -0.43
N TYR A 4 -11.16 3.38 -1.57
CA TYR A 4 -12.31 3.89 -2.29
C TYR A 4 -13.59 3.08 -2.06
N GLY A 5 -13.52 1.99 -1.29
CA GLY A 5 -14.65 1.08 -1.04
C GLY A 5 -15.11 0.33 -2.30
N LEU A 6 -14.20 0.10 -3.24
CA LEU A 6 -14.43 -0.66 -4.49
C LEU A 6 -14.04 -2.15 -4.33
N ASP A 7 -13.87 -2.62 -3.10
CA ASP A 7 -13.64 -4.02 -2.74
C ASP A 7 -14.96 -4.72 -2.38
N ASP A 8 -15.02 -6.03 -2.64
CA ASP A 8 -16.18 -6.87 -2.37
C ASP A 8 -16.41 -7.02 -0.85
N ARG A 9 -17.23 -6.12 -0.29
CA ARG A 9 -17.51 -6.00 1.15
C ARG A 9 -18.24 -7.21 1.75
N GLY A 10 -18.67 -8.17 0.94
CA GLY A 10 -19.55 -9.28 1.35
C GLY A 10 -18.88 -10.38 2.19
N LYS A 11 -17.55 -10.44 2.26
CA LYS A 11 -16.79 -11.51 2.96
C LYS A 11 -15.68 -11.01 3.88
N GLU A 12 -15.75 -9.78 4.37
CA GLU A 12 -14.60 -9.20 5.08
C GLU A 12 -14.66 -9.37 6.62
N VAL A 13 -13.63 -10.02 7.15
CA VAL A 13 -13.35 -10.19 8.59
C VAL A 13 -13.21 -8.82 9.26
N GLN A 14 -13.94 -8.60 10.37
CA GLN A 14 -13.90 -7.33 11.11
C GLN A 14 -12.49 -7.00 11.63
N ALA A 15 -11.99 -5.79 11.36
CA ALA A 15 -10.69 -5.35 11.84
C ALA A 15 -10.74 -5.04 13.35
N LYS A 16 -10.27 -5.97 14.19
CA LYS A 16 -10.12 -5.78 15.64
C LYS A 16 -8.65 -5.90 16.05
N PHE A 17 -8.19 -4.99 16.92
CA PHE A 17 -6.82 -4.99 17.43
C PHE A 17 -6.57 -6.14 18.43
N TRP A 18 -7.55 -6.40 19.29
CA TRP A 18 -7.62 -7.53 20.21
C TRP A 18 -8.60 -8.59 19.67
N GLY A 19 -8.25 -9.18 18.53
CA GLY A 19 -9.07 -10.18 17.84
C GLY A 19 -8.25 -11.39 17.40
N THR A 20 -8.86 -12.25 16.57
CA THR A 20 -8.18 -13.38 15.95
C THR A 20 -7.03 -12.92 15.04
N GLU A 21 -6.12 -13.83 14.68
CA GLU A 21 -4.96 -13.49 13.85
C GLU A 21 -5.36 -12.84 12.51
N GLU A 22 -6.47 -13.30 11.91
CA GLU A 22 -7.05 -12.73 10.70
C GLU A 22 -7.57 -11.30 10.90
N GLN A 23 -8.23 -11.04 12.04
CA GLN A 23 -8.70 -9.70 12.41
C GLN A 23 -7.54 -8.73 12.62
N ARG A 24 -6.45 -9.18 13.24
CA ARG A 24 -5.22 -8.39 13.47
C ARG A 24 -4.47 -8.10 12.17
N LYS A 25 -4.33 -9.10 11.29
CA LYS A 25 -3.76 -8.93 9.94
C LYS A 25 -4.57 -7.91 9.13
N ARG A 26 -5.91 -7.97 9.20
CA ARG A 26 -6.79 -6.97 8.56
C ARG A 26 -6.62 -5.58 9.17
N TRP A 27 -6.56 -5.46 10.50
CA TRP A 27 -6.32 -4.18 11.17
C TRP A 27 -5.01 -3.52 10.73
N LEU A 28 -3.92 -4.29 10.66
CA LEU A 28 -2.63 -3.82 10.14
C LEU A 28 -2.74 -3.40 8.68
N LYS A 29 -3.47 -4.17 7.84
CA LYS A 29 -3.68 -3.85 6.43
C LYS A 29 -4.45 -2.53 6.25
N VAL A 30 -5.52 -2.31 7.03
CA VAL A 30 -6.30 -1.07 7.00
C VAL A 30 -5.45 0.12 7.44
N LYS A 31 -4.65 -0.04 8.50
CA LYS A 31 -3.76 1.03 8.98
C LYS A 31 -2.64 1.32 7.99
N TYR A 32 -2.08 0.28 7.37
CA TYR A 32 -1.17 0.42 6.25
C TYR A 32 -1.83 1.17 5.10
N ILE A 33 -3.10 0.89 4.75
CA ILE A 33 -3.86 1.58 3.68
C ILE A 33 -4.26 3.02 4.03
N LYS A 34 -4.12 3.46 5.28
CA LYS A 34 -4.36 4.86 5.68
C LYS A 34 -3.08 5.69 5.81
N ALA A 35 -1.90 5.07 5.83
CA ALA A 35 -0.63 5.80 5.96
C ALA A 35 -0.38 6.71 4.73
N PRO A 36 0.36 7.83 4.86
CA PRO A 36 0.61 8.72 3.73
C PRO A 36 1.34 8.01 2.59
N LEU A 37 1.06 8.47 1.37
CA LEU A 37 1.74 8.01 0.16
C LEU A 37 3.26 8.18 0.31
N PHE A 38 4.04 7.26 -0.25
CA PHE A 38 5.51 7.19 -0.18
C PHE A 38 6.10 6.82 1.20
N LEU A 39 5.41 7.08 2.31
CA LEU A 39 5.91 6.69 3.64
C LEU A 39 5.83 5.17 3.87
N ARG A 40 4.83 4.50 3.29
CA ARG A 40 4.65 3.05 3.40
C ARG A 40 5.79 2.23 2.80
N PRO A 41 6.20 2.45 1.53
CA PRO A 41 7.34 1.74 0.98
C PRO A 41 8.62 2.07 1.75
N PHE A 42 8.77 3.31 2.21
CA PHE A 42 9.94 3.74 3.00
C PHE A 42 10.03 3.00 4.35
N ILE A 43 8.96 2.97 5.14
CA ILE A 43 8.93 2.23 6.42
C ILE A 43 9.18 0.73 6.20
N ASN A 44 8.52 0.13 5.20
CA ASN A 44 8.70 -1.30 4.92
C ASN A 44 10.14 -1.63 4.51
N PHE A 45 10.78 -0.75 3.73
CA PHE A 45 12.19 -0.91 3.36
C PHE A 45 13.10 -0.77 4.58
N ASN A 46 12.95 0.27 5.39
CA ASN A 46 13.77 0.47 6.59
C ASN A 46 13.63 -0.69 7.59
N ILE A 47 12.41 -1.19 7.82
CA ILE A 47 12.18 -2.36 8.68
C ILE A 47 12.90 -3.60 8.12
N ARG A 48 12.80 -3.86 6.82
CA ARG A 48 13.45 -5.05 6.22
C ARG A 48 14.96 -4.92 6.16
N TYR A 49 15.46 -3.74 5.81
CA TYR A 49 16.89 -3.53 5.61
C TYR A 49 17.65 -3.42 6.95
N ILE A 50 17.10 -2.70 7.93
CA ILE A 50 17.74 -2.47 9.24
C ILE A 50 17.37 -3.57 10.24
N LEU A 51 16.08 -3.82 10.47
CA LEU A 51 15.64 -4.73 11.55
C LEU A 51 15.77 -6.22 11.18
N LYS A 52 15.73 -6.58 9.89
CA LYS A 52 15.97 -7.97 9.48
C LYS A 52 17.42 -8.25 9.06
N GLY A 53 18.34 -7.32 9.33
CA GLY A 53 19.77 -7.53 9.07
C GLY A 53 20.16 -7.51 7.59
N GLY A 54 19.32 -6.99 6.69
CA GLY A 54 19.66 -6.86 5.26
C GLY A 54 20.87 -5.95 4.99
N PHE A 55 21.28 -5.15 5.97
CA PHE A 55 22.52 -4.38 5.92
C PHE A 55 23.79 -5.23 6.06
N LEU A 56 23.69 -6.47 6.59
CA LEU A 56 24.83 -7.38 6.77
C LEU A 56 25.39 -7.86 5.41
N ASP A 57 24.54 -7.93 4.40
CA ASP A 57 24.89 -8.28 3.01
C ASP A 57 25.56 -7.11 2.23
N GLY A 58 25.82 -5.98 2.89
CA GLY A 58 26.54 -4.85 2.32
C GLY A 58 25.81 -4.18 1.14
N LYS A 59 26.58 -3.85 0.08
CA LYS A 59 26.07 -3.11 -1.09
C LYS A 59 25.12 -3.95 -1.94
N GLU A 60 25.38 -5.24 -2.09
CA GLU A 60 24.57 -6.14 -2.92
C GLU A 60 23.20 -6.39 -2.25
N GLY A 61 23.18 -6.64 -0.95
CA GLY A 61 21.94 -6.73 -0.18
C GLY A 61 21.11 -5.46 -0.22
N PHE A 62 21.74 -4.29 -0.17
CA PHE A 62 21.05 -3.01 -0.35
C PHE A 62 20.34 -2.94 -1.71
N ILE A 63 21.07 -3.22 -2.81
CA ILE A 63 20.52 -3.18 -4.17
C ILE A 63 19.36 -4.18 -4.29
N TRP A 64 19.53 -5.39 -3.77
CA TRP A 64 18.50 -6.42 -3.80
C TRP A 64 17.25 -5.98 -3.04
N HIS A 65 17.36 -5.55 -1.79
CA HIS A 65 16.21 -5.10 -1.00
C HIS A 65 15.53 -3.86 -1.59
N PHE A 66 16.31 -2.96 -2.19
CA PHE A 66 15.81 -1.75 -2.82
C PHE A 66 14.98 -2.09 -4.06
N LEU A 67 15.52 -2.91 -4.97
CA LEU A 67 14.83 -3.28 -6.21
C LEU A 67 13.67 -4.26 -5.95
N GLN A 68 13.87 -5.24 -5.07
CA GLN A 68 12.88 -6.29 -4.77
C GLN A 68 11.69 -5.73 -3.99
N GLY A 69 11.95 -4.89 -2.98
CA GLY A 69 10.92 -4.47 -2.02
C GLY A 69 10.46 -3.04 -2.17
N PHE A 70 11.39 -2.11 -2.43
CA PHE A 70 11.10 -0.67 -2.41
C PHE A 70 10.64 -0.15 -3.77
N TRP A 71 11.34 -0.49 -4.85
CA TRP A 71 11.14 0.07 -6.19
C TRP A 71 9.70 -0.07 -6.69
N TYR A 72 9.17 -1.29 -6.76
CA TYR A 72 7.81 -1.52 -7.25
C TYR A 72 6.76 -0.79 -6.40
N ARG A 73 6.96 -0.80 -5.09
CA ARG A 73 6.04 -0.20 -4.11
C ARG A 73 6.04 1.33 -4.21
N PHE A 74 7.20 1.92 -4.46
CA PHE A 74 7.37 3.34 -4.72
C PHE A 74 6.75 3.75 -6.06
N LEU A 75 6.94 2.95 -7.12
CA LEU A 75 6.33 3.20 -8.43
C LEU A 75 4.81 3.18 -8.38
N VAL A 76 4.22 2.22 -7.65
CA VAL A 76 2.77 2.15 -7.42
C VAL A 76 2.28 3.41 -6.70
N ASP A 77 2.96 3.84 -5.63
CA ASP A 77 2.60 5.06 -4.91
C ASP A 77 2.72 6.31 -5.80
N ALA A 78 3.74 6.38 -6.67
CA ALA A 78 3.91 7.46 -7.63
C ALA A 78 2.75 7.53 -8.64
N LYS A 79 2.26 6.37 -9.12
CA LYS A 79 1.07 6.32 -9.99
C LYS A 79 -0.20 6.73 -9.27
N ILE A 80 -0.38 6.32 -8.01
CA ILE A 80 -1.51 6.80 -7.20
C ILE A 80 -1.43 8.32 -7.02
N TYR A 81 -0.24 8.85 -6.75
CA TYR A 81 -0.03 10.30 -6.63
C TYR A 81 -0.34 11.03 -7.94
N GLU A 82 0.09 10.51 -9.10
CA GLU A 82 -0.22 11.06 -10.41
C GLU A 82 -1.74 11.18 -10.63
N ILE A 83 -2.49 10.12 -10.32
CA ILE A 83 -3.95 10.11 -10.39
C ILE A 83 -4.55 11.13 -9.42
N LYS A 84 -4.13 11.12 -8.14
CA LYS A 84 -4.64 12.08 -7.13
C LYS A 84 -4.38 13.53 -7.56
N LYS A 85 -3.19 13.82 -8.11
CA LYS A 85 -2.82 15.14 -8.63
C LYS A 85 -3.67 15.54 -9.83
N ARG A 86 -3.89 14.63 -10.79
CA ARG A 86 -4.71 14.87 -11.99
C ARG A 86 -6.15 15.28 -11.65
N PHE A 87 -6.73 14.70 -10.59
CA PHE A 87 -8.09 14.98 -10.17
C PHE A 87 -8.21 15.98 -9.01
N GLY A 88 -7.13 16.70 -8.68
CA GLY A 88 -7.14 17.72 -7.62
C GLY A 88 -7.53 17.17 -6.24
N TRP A 89 -7.11 15.95 -5.93
CA TRP A 89 -7.42 15.25 -4.67
C TRP A 89 -8.93 15.04 -4.42
N ASN A 90 -9.75 15.11 -5.47
CA ASN A 90 -11.19 14.89 -5.35
C ASN A 90 -11.52 13.39 -5.45
N ASP A 91 -11.78 12.77 -4.30
CA ASP A 91 -12.05 11.33 -4.20
C ASP A 91 -13.23 10.87 -5.06
N LYS A 92 -14.27 11.70 -5.26
CA LYS A 92 -15.44 11.34 -6.07
C LYS A 92 -15.06 11.15 -7.54
N ARG A 93 -14.24 12.06 -8.08
CA ARG A 93 -13.78 12.01 -9.47
C ARG A 93 -12.81 10.85 -9.71
N ILE A 94 -11.91 10.60 -8.75
CA ILE A 94 -10.97 9.48 -8.81
C ILE A 94 -11.73 8.14 -8.81
N LYS A 95 -12.75 8.01 -7.95
CA LYS A 95 -13.63 6.82 -7.93
C LYS A 95 -14.31 6.57 -9.26
N ALA A 96 -14.90 7.63 -9.85
CA ALA A 96 -15.57 7.54 -11.15
C ALA A 96 -14.61 7.08 -12.25
N PHE A 97 -13.43 7.70 -12.33
CA PHE A 97 -12.38 7.34 -13.30
C PHE A 97 -11.93 5.88 -13.17
N ILE A 98 -11.68 5.40 -11.94
CA ILE A 98 -11.24 4.02 -11.70
C ILE A 98 -12.33 3.02 -12.11
N LYS A 99 -13.60 3.32 -11.79
CA LYS A 99 -14.72 2.44 -12.15
C LYS A 99 -14.87 2.32 -13.67
N GLU A 100 -14.88 3.46 -14.36
CA GLU A 100 -15.02 3.52 -15.83
C GLU A 100 -13.85 2.85 -16.55
N THR A 101 -12.61 3.02 -16.07
CA THR A 101 -11.42 2.53 -16.77
C THR A 101 -11.15 1.04 -16.56
N TYR A 102 -11.48 0.51 -15.37
CA TYR A 102 -11.03 -0.82 -14.94
C TYR A 102 -12.15 -1.80 -14.54
N LEU A 103 -13.37 -1.34 -14.25
CA LEU A 103 -14.48 -2.20 -13.81
C LEU A 103 -15.59 -2.33 -14.85
N ASP A 104 -15.86 -1.31 -15.67
CA ASP A 104 -16.92 -1.32 -16.69
C ASP A 104 -16.40 -1.72 -18.10
N LYS A 105 -15.28 -2.45 -18.18
CA LYS A 105 -14.71 -2.98 -19.43
C LYS A 105 -15.10 -4.42 -19.70
#